data_AF-A0A0C9VTU8-F1
#
_entry.id   AF-A0A0C9VTU8-F1
#
_cell.length_a   1.000
_cell.length_b   1.000
_cell.length_c   1.000
_cell.angle_alpha   90.00
_cell.angle_beta   90.00
_cell.angle_gamma   90.00
#
_symmetry.space_group_name_H-M   'P 1'
#
loop_
_entity.id
_entity.type
_entity.pdbx_description
1 polymer ?
#
loop_
_entity_poly.entity_id
_entity_poly.type
_entity_poly.pdbx_seq_one_letter_code
_entity_poly.pdbx_strand_id
1 'polypeptide(L)'
;CKYCGVSLLTGERHGGFCCGPNGKFADAITPLPELPVEFEWLTRQNNISSLSRILNLLFSFASLETTHAFPKFQGPQGFFAIQGRVYHR
;
A
#
# COMPACT_ATOMS: atom_id res chain seq x y z
N CYS A 1 -14.57 1.99 -12.26
CA CYS A 1 -14.81 3.24 -13.01
C CYS A 1 -15.00 2.86 -14.46
N LYS A 2 -16.05 3.33 -15.14
CA LYS A 2 -16.31 2.98 -16.54
C LYS A 2 -15.35 3.60 -17.56
N TYR A 3 -14.60 4.63 -17.16
CA TYR A 3 -13.64 5.34 -18.00
C TYR A 3 -12.22 4.79 -17.79
N CYS A 4 -11.67 4.90 -16.56
CA CYS A 4 -10.32 4.43 -16.23
C CYS A 4 -10.20 2.93 -15.89
N GLY A 5 -11.31 2.17 -15.83
CA GLY A 5 -11.29 0.75 -15.42
C GLY A 5 -11.05 0.47 -13.93
N VAL A 6 -10.52 1.42 -13.16
CA VAL A 6 -10.17 1.26 -11.73
C VAL A 6 -11.37 0.83 -10.88
N SER A 7 -11.20 -0.20 -10.05
CA SER A 7 -12.21 -0.63 -9.07
C SER A 7 -12.55 0.50 -8.09
N LEU A 8 -13.83 0.84 -7.99
CA LEU A 8 -14.30 1.89 -7.08
C LEU A 8 -14.56 1.29 -5.69
N LEU A 9 -14.27 2.05 -4.64
CA LEU A 9 -14.54 1.63 -3.26
C LEU A 9 -16.03 1.71 -2.92
N THR A 10 -16.44 1.02 -1.86
CA THR A 10 -17.83 0.99 -1.39
C THR A 10 -18.31 2.40 -1.07
N GLY A 11 -19.30 2.89 -1.83
CA GLY A 11 -19.85 4.25 -1.68
C GLY A 11 -19.43 5.22 -2.80
N GLU A 12 -18.40 4.89 -3.57
CA GLU A 12 -18.01 5.65 -4.75
C GLU A 12 -18.90 5.27 -5.94
N ARG A 13 -20.03 5.98 -6.10
CA ARG A 13 -21.01 5.66 -7.14
C ARG A 13 -20.60 6.08 -8.55
N HIS A 14 -19.65 7.01 -8.67
CA HIS A 14 -19.27 7.61 -9.94
C HIS A 14 -17.76 7.72 -10.05
N GLY A 15 -17.24 7.58 -11.27
CA GLY A 15 -15.83 7.80 -11.61
C GLY A 15 -15.34 9.23 -11.38
N GLY A 16 -16.13 10.08 -10.70
CA GLY A 16 -15.76 11.42 -10.27
C GLY A 16 -14.49 11.46 -9.44
N PHE A 17 -14.22 10.39 -8.68
CA PHE A 17 -12.99 10.26 -7.88
C PHE A 17 -11.73 10.07 -8.76
N CYS A 18 -11.71 9.13 -9.72
CA CYS A 18 -10.57 8.98 -10.64
C CYS A 18 -10.65 9.97 -11.82
N CYS A 19 -11.64 9.85 -12.71
CA CYS A 19 -11.70 10.56 -14.00
C CYS A 19 -12.47 11.88 -13.96
N GLY A 20 -12.87 12.37 -12.79
CA GLY A 20 -13.76 13.52 -12.68
C GLY A 20 -15.17 13.27 -13.21
N PRO A 21 -16.07 14.28 -13.08
CA PRO A 21 -17.45 14.18 -13.53
C PRO A 21 -17.51 13.80 -15.02
N ASN A 22 -18.29 12.77 -15.35
CA ASN A 22 -18.48 12.27 -16.72
C ASN A 22 -17.18 11.95 -17.49
N GLY A 23 -16.09 11.61 -16.78
CA GLY A 23 -14.83 11.25 -17.44
C GLY A 23 -14.04 12.44 -17.97
N LYS A 24 -14.26 13.66 -17.45
CA LYS A 24 -13.53 14.89 -17.84
C LYS A 24 -12.01 14.72 -17.91
N PHE A 25 -11.44 13.85 -17.08
CA PHE A 25 -10.00 13.57 -17.00
C PHE A 25 -9.63 12.16 -17.47
N ALA A 26 -10.52 11.47 -18.18
CA ALA A 26 -10.28 10.09 -18.63
C ALA A 26 -9.01 9.98 -19.50
N ASP A 27 -8.81 10.94 -20.42
CA ASP A 27 -7.65 10.95 -21.32
C ASP A 27 -6.38 11.53 -20.67
N ALA A 28 -6.53 12.22 -19.55
CA ALA A 28 -5.41 12.79 -18.80
C ALA A 28 -4.80 11.82 -17.79
N ILE A 29 -5.50 10.73 -17.47
CA ILE A 29 -5.08 9.75 -16.48
C ILE A 29 -4.57 8.53 -17.22
N THR A 30 -3.25 8.33 -17.14
CA THR A 30 -2.66 7.07 -17.58
C THR A 30 -3.23 5.92 -16.76
N PRO A 31 -3.60 4.79 -17.39
CA PRO A 31 -4.01 3.59 -16.66
C PRO A 31 -2.96 3.20 -15.63
N LEU A 32 -3.40 2.63 -14.51
CA LEU A 32 -2.46 2.04 -13.57
C LEU A 32 -1.69 0.92 -14.28
N PRO A 33 -0.37 0.79 -14.04
CA PRO A 33 0.38 -0.35 -14.54
C PRO A 33 -0.22 -1.65 -14.00
N GLU A 34 -0.02 -2.74 -14.74
CA GLU A 34 -0.42 -4.06 -14.26
C GLU A 34 0.28 -4.38 -12.94
N LEU A 35 -0.43 -5.10 -12.07
CA LEU A 35 0.11 -5.50 -10.79
C LEU A 35 1.30 -6.46 -11.03
N PRO A 36 2.45 -6.28 -10.34
CA PRO A 36 3.56 -7.21 -10.50
C PRO A 36 3.12 -8.65 -10.13
N VAL A 37 3.69 -9.64 -10.82
CA VAL A 37 3.30 -11.06 -10.67
C VAL A 37 3.46 -11.56 -9.24
N GLU A 38 4.39 -10.97 -8.49
CA GLU A 38 4.65 -11.26 -7.08
C GLU A 38 3.43 -10.96 -6.19
N PHE A 39 2.59 -10.02 -6.59
CA PHE A 39 1.37 -9.67 -5.86
C PHE A 39 0.15 -10.49 -6.27
N GLU A 40 0.24 -11.32 -7.31
CA GLU A 40 -0.89 -12.13 -7.78
C GLU A 40 -1.39 -13.11 -6.72
N TRP A 41 -0.50 -13.64 -5.89
CA TRP A 41 -0.90 -14.48 -4.76
C TRP A 41 -1.75 -13.69 -3.75
N LEU A 42 -1.36 -12.45 -3.45
CA LEU A 42 -2.03 -11.59 -2.47
C LEU A 42 -3.45 -11.22 -2.94
N THR A 43 -3.64 -10.97 -4.23
CA THR A 43 -4.95 -10.60 -4.79
C THR A 43 -5.99 -11.72 -4.73
N ARG A 44 -5.54 -12.97 -4.65
CA ARG A 44 -6.41 -14.16 -4.57
C ARG A 44 -6.83 -14.51 -3.13
N GLN A 45 -6.35 -13.79 -2.11
CA GLN A 45 -6.64 -14.13 -0.71
C GLN A 45 -7.95 -13.50 -0.22
N ASN A 46 -8.78 -14.30 0.47
CA ASN A 46 -10.04 -13.81 1.06
C ASN A 46 -9.82 -12.73 2.15
N ASN A 47 -8.64 -12.69 2.76
CA ASN A 47 -8.23 -11.72 3.78
C ASN A 47 -7.23 -10.67 3.25
N ILE A 48 -7.28 -10.37 1.94
CA ILE A 48 -6.40 -9.43 1.25
C ILE A 48 -6.20 -8.11 1.99
N SER A 49 -7.25 -7.52 2.57
CA SER A 49 -7.15 -6.24 3.29
C SER A 49 -6.25 -6.34 4.52
N SER A 50 -6.33 -7.45 5.26
CA SER A 50 -5.49 -7.66 6.45
C SER A 50 -4.03 -7.89 6.05
N LEU A 51 -3.80 -8.74 5.05
CA LEU A 51 -2.46 -9.03 4.54
C LEU A 51 -1.80 -7.81 3.91
N SER A 52 -2.54 -7.00 3.15
CA SER A 52 -2.06 -5.74 2.56
C SER A 52 -1.66 -4.74 3.64
N ARG A 53 -2.42 -4.67 4.74
CA ARG A 53 -2.05 -3.84 5.89
C ARG A 53 -0.74 -4.30 6.53
N ILE A 54 -0.55 -5.61 6.73
CA ILE A 54 0.71 -6.15 7.26
C ILE A 54 1.87 -5.83 6.32
N LEU A 55 1.69 -6.02 5.01
CA LEU A 55 2.71 -5.72 4.01
C LEU A 55 3.08 -4.23 4.01
N ASN A 56 2.09 -3.34 4.07
CA ASN A 56 2.33 -1.89 4.19
C ASN A 56 3.09 -1.55 5.47
N LEU A 57 2.78 -2.20 6.60
CA LEU A 57 3.53 -2.00 7.85
C LEU A 57 4.98 -2.46 7.73
N LEU A 58 5.22 -3.60 7.06
CA LEU A 58 6.57 -4.10 6.80
C LEU A 58 7.36 -3.16 5.90
N PHE A 59 6.75 -2.63 4.83
CA PHE A 59 7.39 -1.64 3.96
C PHE A 59 7.69 -0.34 4.70
N SER A 60 6.71 0.19 5.44
CA SER A 60 6.90 1.39 6.26
C SER A 60 7.97 1.19 7.32
N PHE A 61 8.10 -0.02 7.86
CA PHE A 61 9.17 -0.35 8.81
C PHE A 61 10.53 -0.48 8.13
N ALA A 62 10.60 -1.16 6.98
CA ALA A 62 11.83 -1.29 6.21
C ALA A 62 12.32 0.04 5.64
N SER A 63 11.42 0.99 5.39
CA SER A 63 11.76 2.35 4.97
C SER A 63 12.20 3.25 6.13
N LEU A 64 12.00 2.83 7.39
CA LEU A 64 12.65 3.49 8.52
C LEU A 64 14.14 3.17 8.47
N GLU A 65 14.90 4.02 7.79
CA GLU A 65 16.35 4.01 7.85
C GLU A 65 16.79 4.32 9.29
N THR A 66 17.20 3.29 10.04
CA THR A 66 17.81 3.49 11.35
C THR A 66 19.32 3.53 11.20
N THR A 67 19.94 4.55 11.80
CA THR A 67 21.42 4.65 11.85
C THR A 67 22.05 3.61 12.77
N HIS A 68 21.26 2.94 13.60
CA HIS A 68 21.71 1.95 14.56
C HIS A 68 21.23 0.56 14.14
N ALA A 69 22.09 -0.43 14.34
CA ALA A 69 21.78 -1.83 14.08
C ALA A 69 20.57 -2.29 14.92
N PHE A 70 19.74 -3.15 14.33
CA PHE A 70 18.67 -3.83 15.06
C PHE A 70 19.28 -4.58 16.27
N PRO A 71 18.76 -4.37 17.49
CA PRO A 71 19.28 -5.05 18.67
C PRO A 71 19.06 -6.56 18.52
N LYS A 72 20.08 -7.37 18.86
CA LYS A 72 19.90 -8.82 19.00
C LYS A 72 19.02 -9.08 20.22
N PHE A 73 17.73 -9.30 19.99
CA PHE A 73 16.75 -9.46 21.06
C PHE A 73 16.71 -10.93 21.54
N GLN A 74 16.90 -11.15 22.85
CA GLN A 74 16.74 -12.46 23.49
C GLN A 74 15.42 -12.59 24.29
N GLY A 75 14.55 -11.58 24.21
CA GLY A 75 13.26 -11.53 24.92
C GLY A 75 12.04 -11.92 24.07
N PRO A 76 10.81 -11.74 24.59
CA PRO A 76 9.58 -12.07 23.87
C PRO A 76 9.49 -11.33 22.53
N GLN A 77 9.27 -12.04 21.42
CA GLN A 77 9.33 -11.49 20.05
C GLN A 77 8.21 -10.49 19.69
N GLY A 78 7.41 -10.04 20.66
CA GLY A 78 6.28 -9.14 20.42
C GLY A 78 6.65 -7.65 20.35
N PHE A 79 7.78 -7.24 20.91
CA PHE A 79 8.16 -5.82 20.99
C PHE A 79 9.69 -5.67 20.97
N PHE A 80 10.20 -4.77 20.12
CA PHE A 80 11.58 -4.27 20.22
C PHE A 80 11.57 -2.75 20.08
N ALA A 81 12.45 -2.08 20.83
CA ALA A 81 12.67 -0.65 20.73
C ALA A 81 14.04 -0.41 20.09
N ILE A 82 14.11 0.44 19.08
CA ILE A 82 15.36 0.87 18.47
C ILE A 82 15.57 2.32 18.83
N GLN A 83 16.70 2.60 19.47
CA GLN A 83 17.12 3.97 19.72
C GLN A 83 17.84 4.47 18.47
N GLY A 84 17.30 5.49 17.81
CA GLY A 84 17.87 6.03 16.58
C GLY A 84 17.20 7.32 16.14
N ARG A 85 17.91 8.11 15.33
CA ARG A 85 17.31 9.25 14.62
C ARG A 85 16.51 8.69 13.46
N VAL A 86 15.21 8.98 13.43
CA VAL A 86 14.34 8.68 12.29
C VAL A 86 14.53 9.79 11.27
N TYR A 87 15.04 9.45 10.10
CA TYR A 87 15.09 10.37 8.97
C TYR A 87 13.89 10.07 8.07
N HIS A 88 12.99 11.04 7.95
CA HIS A 88 11.98 11.03 6.91
C HIS A 88 12.59 11.73 5.70
N ARG A 89 12.68 11.03 4.57
CA ARG A 89 12.86 11.72 3.27
C ARG A 89 11.54 12.29 2.79
#